data_AF-A0AAD6V116-F1
#
_entry.id   AF-A0AAD6V116-F1
#
_cell.length_a   1.000
_cell.length_b   1.000
_cell.length_c   1.000
_cell.angle_alpha   90.00
_cell.angle_beta   90.00
_cell.angle_gamma   90.00
#
_symmetry.space_group_name_H-M   'P 1'
#
loop_
_entity.id
_entity.type
_entity.pdbx_description
1 polymer ?
#
loop_
_entity_poly.entity_id
_entity_poly.type
_entity_poly.pdbx_seq_one_letter_code
_entity_poly.pdbx_strand_id
1 'polypeptide(L)' 'MVYLSDLQGTVNLLTNPQIMTTPWQMEDLFGEGNVAAAFEAFPREHVCNKFCTWFQVPKLDGNLSAPEGVLGVL' A
#
# COMPACT_ATOMS: atom_id res chain seq x y z
N MET A 1 -1.17 4.13 -6.80
CA MET A 1 -0.42 2.87 -6.65
C MET A 1 -1.37 1.83 -6.09
N VAL A 2 -1.18 0.55 -6.41
CA VAL A 2 -1.92 -0.56 -5.78
C VAL A 2 -0.91 -1.58 -5.28
N TYR A 3 -1.08 -2.06 -4.05
CA TYR A 3 -0.29 -3.16 -3.52
C TYR A 3 -1.11 -4.03 -2.57
N LEU A 4 -0.68 -5.28 -2.40
CA LEU A 4 -1.27 -6.20 -1.43
C LEU A 4 -0.47 -6.13 -0.12
N SER A 5 -1.18 -6.07 1.00
CA SER A 5 -0.61 -6.11 2.34
C SER A 5 -1.32 -7.17 3.20
N ASP A 6 -0.91 -7.27 4.46
CA ASP A 6 -1.42 -8.26 5.43
C ASP A 6 -1.41 -9.69 4.85
N LEU A 7 -0.26 -10.07 4.26
CA LEU A 7 -0.05 -11.42 3.74
C LEU A 7 0.00 -12.41 4.91
N GLN A 8 -1.15 -12.99 5.26
CA GLN A 8 -1.32 -13.90 6.38
C GLN A 8 -1.92 -15.23 5.95
N GLY A 9 -1.70 -16.27 6.76
CA GLY A 9 -2.23 -17.61 6.51
C GLY A 9 -1.20 -18.70 6.79
N THR A 10 -1.15 -19.70 5.92
CA THR A 10 -0.26 -20.86 6.01
C THR A 10 0.84 -20.79 4.96
N VAL A 11 1.79 -21.73 5.01
CA VAL A 11 2.94 -21.80 4.09
C VAL A 11 2.52 -21.75 2.61
N ASN A 12 1.42 -22.45 2.26
CA ASN A 12 1.00 -22.61 0.86
C ASN A 12 -0.33 -21.93 0.53
N LEU A 13 -1.02 -21.38 1.53
CA LEU A 13 -2.31 -20.71 1.34
C LEU A 13 -2.36 -19.46 2.21
N LEU A 14 -2.31 -18.32 1.56
CA LEU A 14 -2.59 -17.03 2.17
C LEU A 14 -4.08 -16.71 2.03
N THR A 15 -4.63 -16.02 3.01
CA THR A 15 -6.05 -15.62 3.04
C THR A 15 -6.18 -14.23 3.69
N ASN A 16 -7.31 -13.58 3.45
CA ASN A 16 -7.64 -12.26 3.98
C ASN A 16 -6.53 -11.21 3.75
N PRO A 17 -6.12 -10.95 2.49
CA PRO A 17 -5.19 -9.88 2.18
C PRO A 17 -5.89 -8.51 2.19
N GLN A 18 -5.10 -7.46 2.39
CA GLN A 18 -5.58 -6.08 2.33
C GLN A 18 -5.14 -5.47 1.02
N ILE A 19 -6.10 -4.99 0.22
CA ILE A 19 -5.83 -4.34 -1.05
C ILE A 19 -5.68 -2.84 -0.80
N MET A 20 -4.44 -2.36 -0.87
CA MET A 20 -4.08 -0.99 -0.59
C MET A 20 -4.11 -0.20 -1.88
N THR A 21 -4.96 0.82 -1.96
CA THR A 21 -5.09 1.70 -3.13
C THR A 21 -4.91 3.16 -2.73
N THR A 22 -4.73 4.03 -3.71
CA THR A 22 -4.61 5.47 -3.46
C THR A 22 -5.86 5.98 -2.70
N PRO A 23 -5.74 6.33 -1.39
CA PRO A 23 -6.93 6.51 -0.54
C PRO A 23 -7.74 7.75 -0.92
N TRP A 24 -7.09 8.81 -1.40
CA TRP A 24 -7.74 10.05 -1.85
C TRP A 24 -8.40 9.97 -3.24
N GLN A 25 -8.29 8.83 -3.95
CA GLN A 25 -8.97 8.64 -5.23
C GLN A 25 -10.29 7.86 -5.07
N MET A 26 -10.38 7.00 -4.06
CA MET A 26 -11.55 6.15 -3.78
C MET A 26 -11.57 5.76 -2.29
N GLU A 27 -12.31 6.52 -1.48
CA GLU A 27 -12.30 6.40 -0.01
C GLU A 27 -12.97 5.12 0.54
N ASP A 28 -13.81 4.44 -0.25
CA ASP A 28 -14.55 3.24 0.19
C ASP A 28 -14.36 2.04 -0.76
N LEU A 29 -13.13 1.89 -1.27
CA LEU A 29 -12.74 0.72 -2.04
C LEU A 29 -12.04 -0.28 -1.10
N PHE A 30 -12.63 -1.46 -0.94
CA PHE A 30 -12.14 -2.54 -0.05
C PHE A 30 -12.33 -2.30 1.46
N GLY A 31 -13.28 -1.42 1.82
CA GLY A 31 -13.67 -1.15 3.21
C GLY A 31 -12.52 -0.61 4.07
N GLU A 32 -12.58 -0.88 5.37
CA GLU A 32 -11.58 -0.41 6.34
C GLU A 32 -10.16 -1.01 6.14
N GLY A 33 -10.02 -1.97 5.22
CA GLY A 33 -8.73 -2.56 4.87
C GLY A 33 -7.82 -1.62 4.07
N ASN A 34 -8.37 -0.60 3.41
CA ASN A 34 -7.58 0.39 2.67
C ASN A 34 -7.08 1.52 3.59
N VAL A 35 -6.12 1.20 4.46
CA VAL A 35 -5.65 2.10 5.51
C VAL A 35 -4.74 3.21 4.96
N ALA A 36 -5.26 4.43 4.87
CA ALA A 36 -4.56 5.57 4.26
C ALA A 36 -3.17 5.84 4.88
N ALA A 37 -3.07 5.85 6.20
CA ALA A 37 -1.81 6.09 6.90
C ALA A 37 -0.74 5.03 6.56
N ALA A 38 -1.14 3.76 6.41
CA ALA A 38 -0.24 2.68 6.01
C ALA A 38 0.16 2.80 4.53
N PHE A 39 -0.77 3.20 3.66
CA PHE A 39 -0.48 3.48 2.26
C PHE A 39 0.62 4.54 2.08
N GLU A 40 0.51 5.66 2.81
CA GLU A 40 1.49 6.76 2.77
C GLU A 40 2.84 6.37 3.38
N ALA A 41 2.84 5.54 4.43
CA ALA A 41 4.07 5.11 5.08
C ALA A 41 4.87 4.08 4.26
N PHE A 42 4.20 3.26 3.44
CA PHE A 42 4.79 2.11 2.77
C PHE A 42 6.04 2.42 1.94
N PRO A 43 6.09 3.47 1.09
CA PRO A 43 7.31 3.82 0.34
C PRO A 43 8.54 4.09 1.22
N ARG A 44 8.34 4.58 2.45
CA ARG A 44 9.42 4.94 3.38
C ARG A 44 9.82 3.77 4.27
N GLU A 45 8.87 2.89 4.61
CA GLU A 45 9.09 1.78 5.53
C GLU A 45 9.46 0.48 4.82
N HIS A 46 9.10 0.32 3.54
CA HIS A 46 9.43 -0.87 2.78
C HIS A 46 10.94 -1.01 2.55
N VAL A 47 11.54 -2.02 3.16
CA VAL A 47 12.94 -2.41 2.92
C VAL A 47 12.98 -3.50 1.85
N CYS A 48 13.38 -3.13 0.63
CA CYS A 48 13.53 -4.09 -0.45
C CYS A 48 14.56 -5.17 -0.12
N ASN A 49 14.23 -6.43 -0.44
CA ASN A 49 15.11 -7.58 -0.24
C ASN A 49 15.61 -8.14 -1.59
N LYS A 50 16.34 -9.27 -1.56
CA LYS A 50 16.90 -9.91 -2.75
C LYS A 50 15.88 -10.21 -3.86
N PHE A 51 14.60 -10.38 -3.51
CA PHE A 51 13.54 -10.64 -4.49
C PHE A 51 13.17 -9.37 -5.26
N CYS A 52 13.20 -8.18 -4.65
CA CYS A 52 13.03 -6.93 -5.38
C CYS A 52 14.09 -6.80 -6.49
N THR A 53 15.35 -7.08 -6.15
CA THR A 53 16.46 -7.02 -7.10
C THR A 53 16.30 -8.07 -8.20
N TRP A 54 15.93 -9.30 -7.82
CA TRP A 54 15.70 -10.39 -8.78
C TRP A 54 14.63 -10.03 -9.81
N PHE A 55 13.50 -9.48 -9.34
CA PHE A 55 12.40 -9.05 -10.20
C PHE A 55 12.58 -7.64 -10.77
N GLN A 56 13.71 -6.98 -10.49
CA GLN A 56 14.02 -5.62 -10.95
C GLN A 56 12.92 -4.60 -10.63
N VAL A 57 12.30 -4.74 -9.45
CA VAL A 57 11.25 -3.83 -8.99
C VAL A 57 11.88 -2.47 -8.68
N PRO A 58 11.35 -1.36 -9.22
CA PRO A 58 11.81 -0.02 -8.87
C PRO A 58 11.71 0.23 -7.36
N LYS A 59 12.67 0.98 -6.81
CA LYS A 59 12.55 1.44 -5.41
C LYS A 59 11.38 2.41 -5.30
N LEU A 60 10.66 2.29 -4.19
CA LEU A 60 9.63 3.26 -3.83
C LEU A 60 10.33 4.51 -3.27
N ASP A 61 10.01 5.67 -3.82
CA ASP A 61 10.75 6.93 -3.66
C ASP A 61 10.00 7.97 -2.81
N GLY A 62 9.23 7.50 -1.81
CA GLY A 62 8.75 8.31 -0.68
C GLY A 62 7.67 9.36 -0.98
N ASN A 63 7.52 9.81 -2.22
CA ASN A 63 6.63 10.91 -2.60
C ASN A 63 5.31 10.40 -3.21
N LEU A 64 4.50 9.73 -2.40
CA LEU A 64 3.09 9.45 -2.73
C LEU A 64 2.20 10.37 -1.90
N SER A 65 2.29 11.69 -2.09
CA SER A 65 1.39 12.63 -1.44
C SER A 65 0.12 12.85 -2.26
N ALA A 66 -1.01 13.03 -1.58
CA ALA A 66 -2.19 13.60 -2.22
C ALA A 66 -1.82 14.93 -2.91
N PRO A 67 -2.40 15.24 -4.08
CA PRO A 67 -2.28 16.58 -4.63
C PRO A 67 -2.81 17.60 -3.62
N GLU A 68 -2.12 18.74 -3.49
CA GLU A 68 -2.56 19.84 -2.61
C GLU A 68 -4.01 20.20 -2.92
N GLY A 69 -4.90 20.02 -1.93
CA GLY A 69 -6.34 20.30 -2.08
C GLY A 69 -7.31 19.22 -1.58
N VAL A 70 -6.83 18.02 -1.21
CA VAL A 70 -7.67 16.96 -0.62
C VAL A 70 -7.51 16.94 0.91
N LEU A 71 -7.72 18.09 1.55
CA LEU A 71 -7.83 18.18 3.01
C LEU A 71 -9.22 18.68 3.38
N GLY A 72 -10.07 17.77 3.86
CA GLY A 72 -11.24 18.09 4.66
C GLY A 72 -12.58 17.68 4.08
N VAL A 73 -13.06 16.51 4.49
CA VAL A 73 -14.35 16.40 5.20
C VAL A 73 -14.15 15.35 6.31
N LEU A 74 -14.67 15.69 7.49
CA LEU A 74 -14.62 14.92 8.74
C LEU A 74 -15.18 13.50 8.60
#